data_AF-I4BSB2-F1
#
_entry.id   AF-I4BSB2-F1
#
_cell.length_a   1.000
_cell.length_b   1.000
_cell.length_c   1.000
_cell.angle_alpha   90.00
_cell.angle_beta   90.00
_cell.angle_gamma   90.00
#
_symmetry.space_group_name_H-M   'P 1'
#
loop_
_entity.id
_entity.type
_entity.pdbx_description
1 polymer ?
#
loop_
_entity_poly.entity_id
_entity_poly.type
_entity_poly.pdbx_seq_one_letter_code
_entity_poly.pdbx_strand_id
1 'polypeptide(L)'
;MVRGRAERRVSACGAVEGATTEKLVEGERGCGGGQLGPAGFSVPVMTATGTSKLEARRRAVEANRRANEARAARDKANIKDATEFMYEVGKIAEVEQWKKERLAQLRAQVDAEAAKKVAGHRAKAGAAVARMQDRGETLTTIAENTDVGIGIVRTMLRHAPKNEKTAPGRGSHALGDGGAMTDPPPGRSDGEPDSPQAASA
;
A
#
# COMPACT_ATOMS: atom_id res chain seq x y z
N MET A 1 -5.07 42.16 -23.64
CA MET A 1 -4.45 42.67 -22.40
C MET A 1 -4.73 41.68 -21.29
N VAL A 2 -3.91 40.63 -21.15
CA VAL A 2 -2.74 40.56 -20.26
C VAL A 2 -3.12 40.78 -18.80
N ARG A 3 -3.23 39.68 -18.05
CA ARG A 3 -2.43 39.39 -16.84
C ARG A 3 -2.65 37.93 -16.43
N GLY A 4 -1.63 37.11 -16.65
CA GLY A 4 -1.51 35.79 -16.04
C GLY A 4 -0.93 35.85 -14.64
N ARG A 5 -1.17 34.82 -13.82
CA ARG A 5 -0.33 34.36 -12.70
C ARG A 5 -0.90 33.03 -12.20
N ALA A 6 -0.33 31.89 -12.60
CA ALA A 6 0.83 31.20 -12.06
C ALA A 6 0.47 30.14 -11.02
N GLU A 7 0.89 28.93 -11.34
CA GLU A 7 0.83 27.69 -10.59
C GLU A 7 1.42 27.83 -9.18
N ARG A 8 0.73 27.29 -8.17
CA ARG A 8 1.32 27.05 -6.85
C ARG A 8 1.94 25.66 -6.84
N ARG A 9 3.23 25.59 -7.18
CA ARG A 9 4.12 24.49 -6.78
C ARG A 9 4.41 24.64 -5.29
N VAL A 10 4.11 23.59 -4.53
CA VAL A 10 4.60 23.41 -3.16
C VAL A 10 6.09 23.11 -3.26
N SER A 11 6.89 24.15 -3.03
CA SER A 11 8.32 24.07 -2.75
C SER A 11 8.48 24.32 -1.26
N ALA A 12 8.70 23.27 -0.49
CA ALA A 12 9.13 23.37 0.90
C ALA A 12 10.59 22.95 0.97
N CYS A 13 11.42 23.98 1.13
CA CYS A 13 12.84 23.95 1.40
C CYS A 13 13.10 23.18 2.69
N GLY A 14 14.02 22.23 2.64
CA GLY A 14 14.57 21.52 3.79
C GLY A 14 15.99 21.07 3.47
N ALA A 15 16.82 22.02 3.06
CA ALA A 15 18.26 21.82 2.96
C ALA A 15 18.85 21.79 4.37
N VAL A 16 19.19 20.60 4.87
CA VAL A 16 20.16 20.47 5.95
C VAL A 16 21.54 20.54 5.31
N GLU A 17 22.27 21.56 5.72
CA GLU A 17 23.64 21.87 5.36
C GLU A 17 24.57 20.70 5.72
N GLY A 18 24.95 19.91 4.71
CA GLY A 18 26.05 18.97 4.79
C GLY A 18 27.39 19.70 4.67
N ALA A 19 27.77 20.43 5.73
CA ALA A 19 29.09 21.02 5.83
C ALA A 19 30.10 19.97 6.34
N THR A 20 30.94 19.54 5.40
CA THR A 20 32.39 19.37 5.56
C THR A 20 32.92 18.79 6.88
N THR A 21 33.48 17.58 6.82
CA THR A 21 34.87 17.35 7.28
C THR A 21 35.41 16.09 6.62
N GLU A 22 36.41 16.34 5.78
CA GLU A 22 37.67 15.62 5.65
C GLU A 22 37.65 14.09 5.59
N LYS A 23 38.09 13.61 4.42
CA LYS A 23 38.75 12.32 4.24
C LYS A 23 39.73 12.11 5.39
N LEU A 24 39.44 11.13 6.26
CA LEU A 24 40.45 10.57 7.13
C LEU A 24 41.46 9.86 6.23
N VAL A 25 42.51 10.60 5.88
CA VAL A 25 43.79 10.04 5.46
C VAL A 25 44.19 9.04 6.53
N GLU A 26 44.42 7.83 6.07
CA GLU A 26 45.00 6.72 6.81
C GLU A 26 46.41 7.16 7.22
N GLY A 27 46.51 7.74 8.41
CA GLY A 27 47.78 8.18 8.98
C GLY A 27 48.62 6.95 9.31
N GLU A 28 49.56 6.66 8.42
CA GLU A 28 50.67 5.72 8.59
C GLU A 28 51.12 5.65 10.06
N ARG A 29 51.03 4.45 10.65
CA ARG A 29 51.88 4.09 11.79
C ARG A 29 53.32 3.93 11.29
N GLY A 30 53.98 5.06 11.01
CA GLY A 30 55.40 5.12 10.67
C GLY A 30 56.27 4.87 11.90
N CYS A 31 56.51 3.60 12.23
CA CYS A 31 57.65 3.22 13.09
C CYS A 31 58.92 3.27 12.23
N GLY A 32 59.47 4.47 12.02
CA GLY A 32 60.74 4.67 11.31
C GLY A 32 61.92 4.13 12.12
N GLY A 33 62.27 2.86 11.91
CA GLY A 33 63.55 2.27 12.29
C GLY A 33 64.49 2.31 11.08
N GLY A 34 65.51 3.18 11.12
CA GLY A 34 66.57 3.24 10.12
C GLY A 34 67.91 3.50 10.79
N GLN A 35 68.75 2.48 10.84
CA GLN A 35 70.18 2.56 11.18
C GLN A 35 70.97 3.02 9.95
N LEU A 36 72.06 3.78 10.14
CA LEU A 36 73.24 3.81 9.25
C LEU A 36 74.37 4.71 9.84
N GLY A 37 75.45 4.07 10.30
CA GLY A 37 76.85 4.49 10.02
C GLY A 37 77.53 5.58 10.88
N PRO A 38 78.88 5.61 10.94
CA PRO A 38 79.61 5.79 12.19
C PRO A 38 80.40 7.11 12.30
N ALA A 39 80.31 7.78 13.45
CA ALA A 39 81.30 8.74 13.90
C ALA A 39 81.23 8.93 15.42
N GLY A 40 82.19 8.34 16.14
CA GLY A 40 82.99 9.02 17.17
C GLY A 40 82.35 9.82 18.30
N PHE A 41 81.07 9.69 18.64
CA PHE A 41 80.52 10.27 19.87
C PHE A 41 80.35 9.17 20.93
N SER A 42 81.22 9.18 21.94
CA SER A 42 80.94 8.47 23.20
C SER A 42 79.72 9.12 23.84
N VAL A 43 78.53 8.60 23.52
CA VAL A 43 77.32 8.94 24.25
C VAL A 43 77.45 8.23 25.60
N PRO A 44 77.48 8.95 26.74
CA PRO A 44 77.40 8.30 28.03
C PRO A 44 76.09 7.54 28.07
N VAL A 45 76.17 6.23 28.37
CA VAL A 45 74.99 5.40 28.61
C VAL A 45 74.32 5.89 29.90
N MET A 46 73.52 6.95 29.80
CA MET A 46 72.66 7.39 30.88
C MET A 46 71.45 6.46 30.91
N THR A 47 71.55 5.43 31.75
CA THR A 47 70.52 4.42 32.03
C THR A 47 69.28 4.97 32.76
N ALA A 48 68.96 6.26 32.63
CA ALA A 48 67.90 6.93 33.40
C ALA A 48 66.80 7.64 32.59
N THR A 49 66.91 7.78 31.26
CA THR A 49 65.89 8.46 30.43
C THR A 49 64.90 7.52 29.71
N GLY A 50 65.18 6.21 29.70
CA GLY A 50 64.34 5.20 29.04
C GLY A 50 63.03 4.89 29.77
N THR A 51 63.00 5.05 31.09
CA THR A 51 61.82 4.75 31.92
C THR A 51 60.69 5.77 31.71
N SER A 52 61.01 7.07 31.64
CA SER A 52 60.02 8.15 31.41
C SER A 52 59.30 8.03 30.06
N LYS A 53 60.05 7.72 28.98
CA LYS A 53 59.45 7.49 27.64
C LYS A 53 58.59 6.21 27.60
N LEU A 54 59.04 5.15 28.27
CA LEU A 54 58.28 3.90 28.35
C LEU A 54 57.01 4.05 29.20
N GLU A 55 57.07 4.80 30.30
CA GLU A 55 55.89 5.13 31.10
C GLU A 55 54.89 6.00 30.35
N ALA A 56 55.37 7.01 29.60
CA ALA A 56 54.49 7.82 28.75
C ALA A 56 53.76 6.95 27.71
N ARG A 57 54.47 5.98 27.12
CA ARG A 57 53.87 5.00 26.18
C ARG A 57 52.87 4.08 26.87
N ARG A 58 53.17 3.57 28.06
CA ARG A 58 52.25 2.74 28.85
C ARG A 58 50.97 3.51 29.19
N ARG A 59 51.08 4.75 29.68
CA ARG A 59 49.94 5.62 29.97
C ARG A 59 49.10 5.90 28.72
N ALA A 60 49.74 6.15 27.58
CA ALA A 60 49.03 6.36 26.31
C ALA A 60 48.28 5.09 25.85
N VAL A 61 48.87 3.90 25.99
CA VAL A 61 48.21 2.63 25.66
C VAL A 61 47.05 2.36 26.60
N GLU A 62 47.22 2.56 27.90
CA GLU A 62 46.14 2.38 28.89
C GLU A 62 45.00 3.38 28.73
N ALA A 63 45.31 4.63 28.35
CA ALA A 63 44.29 5.62 28.01
C ALA A 63 43.51 5.20 26.76
N ASN A 64 44.20 4.70 25.73
CA ASN A 64 43.55 4.17 24.52
C ASN A 64 42.71 2.92 24.83
N ARG A 65 43.22 2.02 25.68
CA ARG A 65 42.47 0.83 26.12
C ARG A 65 41.17 1.22 26.81
N ARG A 66 41.22 2.15 27.78
CA ARG A 66 40.03 2.66 28.48
C ARG A 66 39.05 3.34 27.52
N ALA A 67 39.55 4.14 26.58
CA ALA A 67 38.71 4.77 25.56
C ALA A 67 38.06 3.76 24.60
N ASN A 68 38.76 2.64 24.31
CA ASN A 68 38.24 1.57 23.48
C ASN A 68 37.17 0.74 24.22
N GLU A 69 37.41 0.41 25.49
CA GLU A 69 36.43 -0.26 26.36
C GLU A 69 35.15 0.57 26.50
N ALA A 70 35.26 1.89 26.68
CA ALA A 70 34.11 2.79 26.75
C ALA A 70 33.35 2.91 25.42
N ARG A 71 34.02 2.75 24.27
CA ARG A 71 33.36 2.65 22.95
C ARG A 71 32.62 1.33 22.82
N ALA A 72 33.30 0.21 23.08
CA ALA A 72 32.70 -1.12 23.00
C ALA A 72 31.48 -1.30 23.91
N ALA A 73 31.51 -0.73 25.13
CA ALA A 73 30.37 -0.74 26.03
C ALA A 73 29.16 0.01 25.48
N ARG A 74 29.38 1.20 24.88
CA ARG A 74 28.32 1.98 24.23
C ARG A 74 27.78 1.28 23.00
N ASP A 75 28.64 0.73 22.16
CA ASP A 75 28.21 0.03 20.95
C ASP A 75 27.35 -1.19 21.29
N LYS A 76 27.73 -1.94 22.33
CA LYS A 76 26.93 -3.07 22.82
C LYS A 76 25.54 -2.62 23.32
N ALA A 77 25.48 -1.51 24.08
CA ALA A 77 24.20 -0.97 24.54
C ALA A 77 23.35 -0.47 23.35
N ASN A 78 23.96 0.27 22.43
CA ASN A 78 23.29 0.79 21.24
C ASN A 78 22.75 -0.32 20.34
N ILE A 79 23.46 -1.45 20.18
CA ILE A 79 22.96 -2.58 19.40
C ILE A 79 21.70 -3.18 20.05
N LYS A 80 21.69 -3.31 21.37
CA LYS A 80 20.53 -3.82 22.11
C LYS A 80 19.34 -2.88 21.92
N ASP A 81 19.54 -1.58 22.16
CA ASP A 81 18.48 -0.58 22.08
C ASP A 81 17.98 -0.41 20.63
N ALA A 82 18.87 -0.50 19.64
CA ALA A 82 18.48 -0.49 18.22
C ALA A 82 17.60 -1.68 17.84
N THR A 83 17.84 -2.85 18.43
CA THR A 83 17.01 -4.03 18.20
C THR A 83 15.60 -3.83 18.75
N GLU A 84 15.51 -3.31 19.98
CA GLU A 84 14.23 -2.98 20.62
C GLU A 84 13.48 -1.89 19.84
N PHE A 85 14.17 -0.83 19.44
CA PHE A 85 13.59 0.23 18.63
C PHE A 85 13.01 -0.29 17.31
N MET A 86 13.76 -1.12 16.57
CA MET A 86 13.28 -1.66 15.29
C MET A 86 12.08 -2.59 15.48
N TYR A 87 12.04 -3.36 16.57
CA TYR A 87 10.90 -4.20 16.91
C TYR A 87 9.64 -3.35 17.17
N GLU A 88 9.75 -2.31 17.99
CA GLU A 88 8.61 -1.44 18.32
C GLU A 88 8.12 -0.64 17.11
N VAL A 89 9.03 -0.15 16.26
CA VAL A 89 8.65 0.48 14.97
C VAL A 89 7.89 -0.50 14.08
N GLY A 90 8.30 -1.77 14.05
CA GLY A 90 7.56 -2.84 13.37
C GLY A 90 6.15 -3.02 13.92
N LYS A 91 5.99 -3.04 15.25
CA LYS A 91 4.67 -3.14 15.90
C LYS A 91 3.77 -1.95 15.62
N ILE A 92 4.32 -0.74 15.60
CA ILE A 92 3.55 0.45 15.21
C ILE A 92 3.05 0.32 13.76
N ALA A 93 3.89 -0.15 12.84
CA ALA A 93 3.49 -0.37 11.46
C ALA A 93 2.39 -1.44 11.33
N GLU A 94 2.48 -2.55 12.09
CA GLU A 94 1.44 -3.58 12.17
C GLU A 94 0.09 -2.99 12.63
N VAL A 95 0.10 -2.16 13.67
CA VAL A 95 -1.12 -1.52 14.20
C VAL A 95 -1.73 -0.55 13.19
N GLU A 96 -0.90 0.26 12.51
CA GLU A 96 -1.39 1.17 11.47
C GLU A 96 -1.96 0.42 10.27
N GLN A 97 -1.37 -0.72 9.90
CA GLN A 97 -1.91 -1.58 8.85
C GLN A 97 -3.26 -2.20 9.27
N TRP A 98 -3.33 -2.76 10.48
CA TRP A 98 -4.58 -3.28 11.04
C TRP A 98 -5.70 -2.23 11.06
N LYS A 99 -5.38 -1.00 11.48
CA LYS A 99 -6.32 0.12 11.48
C LYS A 99 -6.83 0.46 10.09
N LYS A 100 -5.95 0.51 9.08
CA LYS A 100 -6.34 0.76 7.68
C LYS A 100 -7.29 -0.32 7.16
N GLU A 101 -6.95 -1.58 7.38
CA GLU A 101 -7.78 -2.72 6.98
C GLU A 101 -9.14 -2.68 7.68
N ARG A 102 -9.15 -2.39 8.98
CA ARG A 102 -10.40 -2.31 9.74
C ARG A 102 -11.31 -1.19 9.27
N LEU A 103 -10.75 -0.02 8.96
CA LEU A 103 -11.51 1.09 8.39
C LEU A 103 -12.03 0.77 6.98
N ALA A 104 -11.24 0.09 6.15
CA ALA A 104 -11.70 -0.33 4.82
C ALA A 104 -12.88 -1.32 4.91
N GLN A 105 -12.79 -2.31 5.80
CA GLN A 105 -13.88 -3.25 6.06
C GLN A 105 -15.14 -2.56 6.57
N LEU A 106 -15.01 -1.61 7.50
CA LEU A 106 -16.15 -0.86 8.02
C LEU A 106 -16.80 0.02 6.95
N ARG A 107 -16.00 0.69 6.12
CA ARG A 107 -16.51 1.48 4.99
C ARG A 107 -17.29 0.61 4.01
N ALA A 108 -16.72 -0.52 3.59
CA ALA A 108 -17.40 -1.43 2.68
C ALA A 108 -18.75 -1.93 3.24
N GLN A 109 -18.81 -2.24 4.55
CA GLN A 109 -20.05 -2.63 5.21
C GLN A 109 -21.08 -1.49 5.23
N VAL A 110 -20.68 -0.30 5.64
CA VAL A 110 -21.56 0.88 5.68
C VAL A 110 -22.05 1.25 4.28
N ASP A 111 -21.18 1.21 3.27
CA ASP A 111 -21.54 1.52 1.89
C ASP A 111 -22.54 0.48 1.34
N ALA A 112 -22.34 -0.80 1.64
CA ALA A 112 -23.29 -1.85 1.27
C ALA A 112 -24.65 -1.68 1.95
N GLU A 113 -24.69 -1.34 3.24
CA GLU A 113 -25.93 -1.06 3.96
C GLU A 113 -26.62 0.21 3.46
N ALA A 114 -25.86 1.27 3.21
CA ALA A 114 -26.38 2.51 2.65
C ALA A 114 -26.98 2.26 1.26
N ALA A 115 -26.30 1.50 0.40
CA ALA A 115 -26.81 1.12 -0.91
C ALA A 115 -28.13 0.34 -0.80
N LYS A 116 -28.25 -0.62 0.13
CA LYS A 116 -29.51 -1.35 0.39
C LYS A 116 -30.63 -0.42 0.84
N LYS A 117 -30.36 0.49 1.78
CA LYS A 117 -31.36 1.47 2.27
C LYS A 117 -31.81 2.38 1.14
N VAL A 118 -30.87 2.94 0.38
CA VAL A 118 -31.16 3.80 -0.77
C VAL A 118 -31.97 3.06 -1.83
N ALA A 119 -31.62 1.81 -2.16
CA ALA A 119 -32.40 1.00 -3.09
C ALA A 119 -33.84 0.77 -2.61
N GLY A 120 -34.02 0.50 -1.31
CA GLY A 120 -35.35 0.38 -0.70
C GLY A 120 -36.16 1.67 -0.78
N HIS A 121 -35.55 2.84 -0.55
CA HIS A 121 -36.21 4.13 -0.71
C HIS A 121 -36.57 4.43 -2.18
N ARG A 122 -35.66 4.13 -3.13
CA ARG A 122 -35.94 4.26 -4.57
C ARG A 122 -37.11 3.38 -5.00
N ALA A 123 -37.18 2.14 -4.52
CA ALA A 123 -38.29 1.24 -4.81
C ALA A 123 -39.63 1.76 -4.26
N LYS A 124 -39.63 2.26 -3.01
CA LYS A 124 -40.82 2.88 -2.39
C LYS A 124 -41.26 4.14 -3.14
N ALA A 125 -40.32 4.98 -3.55
CA ALA A 125 -40.59 6.18 -4.34
C ALA A 125 -41.17 5.82 -5.71
N GLY A 126 -40.56 4.87 -6.43
CA GLY A 126 -41.07 4.36 -7.69
C GLY A 126 -42.48 3.78 -7.57
N ALA A 127 -42.74 2.98 -6.53
CA ALA A 127 -44.08 2.47 -6.24
C ALA A 127 -45.10 3.60 -6.00
N ALA A 128 -44.69 4.68 -5.32
CA ALA A 128 -45.56 5.84 -5.11
C ALA A 128 -45.89 6.55 -6.42
N VAL A 129 -44.90 6.78 -7.29
CA VAL A 129 -45.11 7.37 -8.62
C VAL A 129 -46.02 6.48 -9.47
N ALA A 130 -45.81 5.17 -9.48
CA ALA A 130 -46.68 4.23 -10.19
C ALA A 130 -48.14 4.31 -9.70
N ARG A 131 -48.36 4.36 -8.38
CA ARG A 131 -49.70 4.57 -7.82
C ARG A 131 -50.32 5.92 -8.20
N MET A 132 -49.53 6.96 -8.40
CA MET A 132 -50.02 8.26 -8.90
C MET A 132 -50.45 8.14 -10.36
N GLN A 133 -49.67 7.46 -11.21
CA GLN A 133 -50.04 7.20 -12.60
C GLN A 133 -51.31 6.34 -12.71
N ASP A 134 -51.47 5.34 -11.86
CA ASP A 134 -52.69 4.52 -11.80
C ASP A 134 -53.94 5.36 -11.46
N ARG A 135 -53.78 6.53 -10.82
CA ARG A 135 -54.85 7.50 -10.56
C ARG A 135 -55.06 8.52 -11.68
N GLY A 136 -54.30 8.44 -12.77
CA GLY A 136 -54.40 9.34 -13.92
C GLY A 136 -53.45 10.54 -13.91
N GLU A 137 -52.55 10.65 -12.93
CA GLU A 137 -51.56 11.73 -12.90
C GLU A 137 -50.47 11.55 -13.95
N THR A 138 -50.11 12.63 -14.66
CA THR A 138 -49.00 12.61 -15.62
C THR A 138 -47.67 12.86 -14.93
N LEU A 139 -46.56 12.35 -15.49
CA LEU A 139 -45.22 12.57 -14.91
C LEU A 139 -44.84 14.05 -14.81
N THR A 140 -45.35 14.88 -15.71
CA THR A 140 -45.13 16.34 -15.70
C THR A 140 -45.86 16.98 -14.51
N THR A 141 -47.14 16.64 -14.33
CA THR A 141 -47.96 17.12 -13.20
C THR A 141 -47.40 16.66 -11.85
N ILE A 142 -46.90 15.42 -11.77
CA ILE A 142 -46.24 14.91 -10.55
C ILE A 142 -44.97 15.72 -10.24
N ALA A 143 -44.17 16.05 -11.26
CA ALA A 143 -42.96 16.84 -11.10
C ALA A 143 -43.27 18.26 -10.60
N GLU A 144 -44.27 18.91 -11.20
CA GLU A 144 -44.74 20.24 -10.80
C GLU A 144 -45.28 20.25 -9.36
N ASN A 145 -46.10 19.25 -8.99
CA ASN A 145 -46.71 19.17 -7.66
C ASN A 145 -45.71 18.83 -6.54
N THR A 146 -44.58 18.19 -6.86
CA THR A 146 -43.57 17.77 -5.87
C THR A 146 -42.33 18.67 -5.86
N ASP A 147 -42.25 19.64 -6.77
CA ASP A 147 -41.05 20.45 -7.05
C ASP A 147 -39.79 19.60 -7.30
N VAL A 148 -39.99 18.44 -7.94
CA VAL A 148 -38.92 17.50 -8.29
C VAL A 148 -38.84 17.42 -9.81
N GLY A 149 -37.64 17.63 -10.37
CA GLY A 149 -37.45 17.58 -11.82
C GLY A 149 -37.96 16.28 -12.46
N ILE A 150 -38.59 16.40 -13.63
CA ILE A 150 -39.22 15.27 -14.35
C ILE A 150 -38.27 14.09 -14.60
N GLY A 151 -36.97 14.36 -14.76
CA GLY A 151 -35.93 13.33 -14.91
C GLY A 151 -35.78 12.45 -13.66
N ILE A 152 -35.89 13.03 -12.46
CA ILE A 152 -35.82 12.30 -11.19
C ILE A 152 -37.08 11.45 -11.01
N VAL A 153 -38.27 12.02 -11.27
CA VAL A 153 -39.53 11.28 -11.21
C VAL A 153 -39.49 10.06 -12.14
N ARG A 154 -39.04 10.24 -13.38
CA ARG A 154 -38.85 9.15 -14.35
C ARG A 154 -37.84 8.12 -13.84
N THR A 155 -36.73 8.56 -13.24
CA THR A 155 -35.71 7.65 -12.70
C THR A 155 -36.24 6.83 -11.53
N MET A 156 -37.00 7.44 -10.61
CA MET A 156 -37.64 6.72 -9.51
C MET A 156 -38.67 5.72 -10.02
N LEU A 157 -39.47 6.07 -11.03
CA LEU A 157 -40.43 5.14 -11.65
C LEU A 157 -39.76 3.88 -12.20
N ARG A 158 -38.52 3.96 -12.73
CA ARG A 158 -37.78 2.76 -13.19
C ARG A 158 -37.52 1.76 -12.07
N HIS A 159 -37.45 2.23 -10.82
CA HIS A 159 -37.27 1.39 -9.64
C HIS A 159 -38.60 0.91 -9.03
N ALA A 160 -39.74 1.26 -9.62
CA ALA A 160 -41.02 0.75 -9.16
C ALA A 160 -41.03 -0.79 -9.20
N PRO A 161 -41.49 -1.46 -8.12
CA PRO A 161 -41.65 -2.90 -8.16
C PRO A 161 -42.64 -3.23 -9.27
N LYS A 162 -42.22 -4.06 -10.21
CA LYS A 162 -43.12 -4.59 -11.23
C LYS A 162 -44.09 -5.49 -10.47
N ASN A 163 -45.31 -5.02 -10.26
CA ASN A 163 -46.38 -5.88 -9.79
C ASN A 163 -46.53 -6.97 -10.84
N GLU A 164 -46.14 -8.21 -10.51
CA GLU A 164 -46.74 -9.39 -11.10
C GLU A 164 -48.21 -9.41 -10.66
N LYS A 165 -49.00 -8.51 -11.26
CA LYS A 165 -50.45 -8.65 -11.26
C LYS A 165 -50.72 -9.97 -11.96
N THR A 166 -51.14 -10.95 -11.18
CA THR A 166 -51.90 -12.13 -11.57
C THR A 166 -52.53 -11.94 -12.94
N ALA A 167 -51.99 -12.60 -13.96
CA ALA A 167 -52.68 -12.76 -15.22
C ALA A 167 -53.93 -13.61 -14.94
N PRO A 168 -55.16 -13.11 -15.16
CA PRO A 168 -56.29 -14.01 -15.27
C PRO A 168 -56.09 -14.79 -16.57
N GLY A 169 -56.06 -16.12 -16.46
CA GLY A 169 -55.94 -16.97 -17.64
C GLY A 169 -57.07 -16.72 -18.63
N ARG A 170 -56.73 -16.83 -19.92
CA ARG A 170 -57.51 -17.42 -21.03
C ARG A 170 -57.15 -16.74 -22.35
N GLY A 171 -56.76 -17.55 -23.33
CA GLY A 171 -56.63 -17.10 -24.72
C GLY A 171 -55.69 -17.97 -25.54
N SER A 172 -56.05 -19.24 -25.74
CA SER A 172 -55.43 -20.13 -26.71
C SER A 172 -55.32 -19.48 -28.09
N HIS A 173 -54.15 -19.55 -28.72
CA HIS A 173 -54.02 -19.66 -30.17
C HIS A 173 -52.88 -20.60 -30.50
N ALA A 174 -53.27 -21.82 -30.86
CA ALA A 174 -52.51 -22.77 -31.66
C ALA A 174 -52.71 -22.45 -33.15
N LEU A 175 -51.91 -23.12 -33.99
CA LEU A 175 -51.80 -23.14 -35.47
C LEU A 175 -50.69 -22.21 -36.02
N GLY A 176 -49.71 -22.66 -36.82
CA GLY A 176 -49.61 -23.91 -37.58
C GLY A 176 -48.17 -24.36 -37.85
N ASP A 177 -48.01 -25.66 -37.63
CA ASP A 177 -47.34 -26.69 -38.43
C ASP A 177 -46.91 -26.35 -39.87
N GLY A 178 -45.81 -26.99 -40.30
CA GLY A 178 -45.59 -27.36 -41.71
C GLY A 178 -44.19 -27.11 -42.28
N GLY A 179 -43.27 -28.07 -42.15
CA GLY A 179 -42.04 -28.05 -42.97
C GLY A 179 -40.92 -29.01 -42.59
N ALA A 180 -41.23 -30.30 -42.38
CA ALA A 180 -40.23 -31.36 -42.33
C ALA A 180 -39.60 -31.59 -43.71
N MET A 181 -38.27 -31.62 -43.78
CA MET A 181 -37.54 -32.36 -44.81
C MET A 181 -36.53 -33.27 -44.11
N THR A 182 -36.76 -34.56 -44.28
CA THR A 182 -36.00 -35.70 -43.79
C THR A 182 -34.70 -35.93 -44.56
N ASP A 183 -33.66 -36.25 -43.79
CA ASP A 183 -32.35 -36.89 -44.07
C ASP A 183 -32.39 -38.11 -45.06
N PRO A 184 -31.26 -38.74 -45.55
CA PRO A 184 -30.05 -39.08 -44.76
C PRO A 184 -28.70 -39.26 -45.60
N PRO A 185 -27.62 -39.99 -45.18
CA PRO A 185 -26.21 -39.55 -45.22
C PRO A 185 -25.30 -40.48 -46.12
N PRO A 186 -23.94 -40.40 -46.16
CA PRO A 186 -23.03 -40.90 -45.10
C PRO A 186 -21.66 -40.18 -44.99
N GLY A 187 -20.94 -40.38 -43.88
CA GLY A 187 -19.53 -39.96 -43.79
C GLY A 187 -18.90 -40.17 -42.42
N ARG A 188 -18.40 -41.40 -42.19
CA ARG A 188 -17.54 -41.75 -41.05
C ARG A 188 -16.24 -40.94 -41.08
N SER A 189 -15.76 -40.53 -39.92
CA SER A 189 -14.32 -40.46 -39.61
C SER A 189 -14.13 -40.46 -38.10
N ASP A 190 -13.73 -41.62 -37.60
CA ASP A 190 -13.26 -41.88 -36.25
C ASP A 190 -11.98 -41.08 -35.96
N GLY A 191 -11.84 -40.56 -34.74
CA GLY A 191 -10.65 -39.80 -34.36
C GLY A 191 -10.63 -39.33 -32.91
N GLU A 192 -10.87 -40.23 -31.95
CA GLU A 192 -10.59 -39.95 -30.54
C GLU A 192 -9.61 -41.01 -30.02
N PRO A 193 -8.32 -40.67 -29.83
CA PRO A 193 -7.40 -41.52 -29.08
C PRO A 193 -7.48 -41.20 -27.58
N ASP A 194 -7.95 -42.18 -26.82
CA ASP A 194 -7.63 -42.34 -25.41
C ASP A 194 -6.11 -42.29 -25.20
N SER A 195 -5.67 -41.55 -24.19
CA SER A 195 -4.32 -41.67 -23.63
C SER A 195 -4.41 -41.77 -22.11
N PRO A 196 -4.10 -42.95 -21.54
CA PRO A 196 -3.96 -43.14 -20.11
C PRO A 196 -2.51 -42.85 -19.69
N GLN A 197 -2.31 -42.05 -18.63
CA GLN A 197 -1.08 -42.17 -17.86
C GLN A 197 -1.28 -41.84 -16.37
N ALA A 198 -1.05 -42.87 -15.57
CA ALA A 198 -0.86 -42.82 -14.15
C ALA A 198 0.38 -42.00 -13.76
N ALA A 199 0.28 -41.26 -12.66
CA ALA A 199 1.43 -40.86 -11.85
C ALA A 199 1.03 -40.96 -10.36
N SER A 200 1.62 -41.97 -9.73
CA SER A 200 1.83 -42.26 -8.31
C SER A 200 1.44 -41.23 -7.24
N ALA A 201 0.64 -41.69 -6.28
CA ALA A 201 0.87 -41.55 -4.83
C ALA A 201 0.17 -42.71 -4.10
#